data_AF-T1BFQ1-F1
#
_entry.id   AF-T1BFQ1-F1
#
_cell.length_a   1.000
_cell.length_b   1.000
_cell.length_c   1.000
_cell.angle_alpha   90.00
_cell.angle_beta   90.00
_cell.angle_gamma   90.00
#
_symmetry.space_group_name_H-M   'P 1'
#
loop_
_entity.id
_entity.type
_entity.pdbx_description
1 polymer ?
#
loop_
_entity_poly.entity_id
_entity_poly.type
_entity_poly.pdbx_seq_one_letter_code
_entity_poly.pdbx_strand_id
1 'polypeptide(L)'
;MTNPITQVSTTVNGGKSTYSGIELDAQQTLHTIDYGDFSLFGNLSLNKAYFSSSFNYFGTQVNPGMPLANVPRHLANLGVGWKLGSWRANMNLHYASSQYLNQLTSGL
;
A
#
# COMPACT_ATOMS: atom_id res chain seq x y z
N MET A 1 20.90 -7.28 18.83
CA MET A 1 22.14 -6.78 19.49
C MET A 1 23.24 -7.80 19.26
N THR A 2 24.44 -7.37 18.85
CA THR A 2 25.57 -8.27 18.56
C THR A 2 26.57 -8.22 19.70
N ASN A 3 26.92 -9.39 20.24
CA ASN A 3 27.97 -9.49 21.24
C ASN A 3 29.33 -9.16 20.59
N PRO A 4 30.09 -8.16 21.08
CA PRO A 4 31.33 -7.74 20.43
C PRO A 4 32.48 -8.74 20.57
N ILE A 5 32.37 -9.72 21.48
CA ILE A 5 33.39 -10.74 21.74
C ILE A 5 33.05 -12.03 20.99
N THR A 6 31.79 -12.45 21.00
CA THR A 6 31.37 -13.72 20.37
C THR A 6 30.83 -13.54 18.95
N GLN A 7 30.63 -12.30 18.49
CA GLN A 7 29.96 -11.93 17.24
C GLN A 7 28.54 -12.51 17.04
N VAL A 8 27.97 -13.10 18.09
CA VAL A 8 26.61 -13.64 18.05
C VAL A 8 25.61 -12.48 18.09
N SER A 9 24.74 -12.39 17.09
CA SER A 9 23.64 -11.44 17.04
C SER A 9 22.34 -12.06 17.55
N THR A 10 21.72 -11.41 18.53
CA THR A 10 20.38 -11.77 19.00
C THR A 10 19.35 -10.87 18.33
N THR A 11 18.42 -11.49 17.60
CA THR A 11 17.19 -10.85 17.12
C THR A 11 16.11 -11.05 18.17
N VAL A 12 15.47 -9.96 18.58
CA VAL A 12 14.34 -10.00 19.52
C VAL A 12 13.13 -9.36 18.87
N ASN A 13 11.93 -9.79 19.28
CA ASN A 13 10.69 -9.16 18.83
C ASN A 13 10.55 -7.80 19.53
N GLY A 14 11.17 -6.78 18.93
CA GLY A 14 11.43 -5.49 19.59
C GLY A 14 10.24 -4.53 19.58
N GLY A 15 9.28 -4.71 18.69
CA GLY A 15 8.17 -3.76 18.53
C GLY A 15 6.93 -4.36 17.87
N LYS A 16 5.87 -3.55 17.80
CA LYS A 16 4.58 -3.88 17.17
C LYS A 16 4.17 -2.76 16.23
N SER A 17 3.48 -3.15 15.15
CA SER A 17 2.85 -2.24 14.20
C SER A 17 1.40 -2.65 14.02
N THR A 18 0.52 -1.67 13.85
CA THR A 18 -0.89 -1.89 13.58
C THR A 18 -1.22 -1.33 12.21
N TYR A 19 -1.91 -2.15 11.40
CA TYR A 19 -2.48 -1.78 10.12
C TYR A 19 -3.99 -1.85 10.23
N SER A 20 -4.67 -0.80 9.78
CA SER A 20 -6.11 -0.71 9.76
C SER A 20 -6.52 0.09 8.54
N GLY A 21 -7.62 -0.30 7.90
CA GLY A 21 -8.10 0.39 6.73
C GLY A 21 -9.49 -0.06 6.34
N ILE A 22 -10.03 0.63 5.35
CA ILE A 22 -11.28 0.29 4.68
C ILE A 22 -10.98 0.25 3.20
N GLU A 23 -11.48 -0.79 2.54
CA GLU A 23 -11.41 -0.96 1.09
C GLU A 23 -12.83 -1.05 0.54
N LEU A 24 -13.05 -0.41 -0.60
CA LEU A 24 -14.28 -0.48 -1.36
C LEU A 24 -13.94 -0.84 -2.79
N ASP A 25 -14.55 -1.90 -3.27
CA ASP A 25 -14.41 -2.40 -4.63
C ASP A 25 -15.78 -2.41 -5.32
N ALA A 26 -15.80 -1.98 -6.57
CA ALA A 26 -16.98 -2.04 -7.40
C ALA A 26 -16.61 -2.42 -8.83
N GLN A 27 -17.42 -3.29 -9.42
CA GLN A 27 -17.32 -3.65 -10.82
C GLN A 27 -18.72 -3.78 -11.42
N GLN A 28 -18.88 -3.25 -12.62
CA GLN A 28 -20.10 -3.37 -13.39
C GLN A 28 -19.76 -3.63 -14.86
N THR A 29 -20.55 -4.49 -15.50
CA THR A 29 -20.51 -4.69 -16.95
C THR A 29 -21.89 -4.43 -17.52
N LEU A 30 -21.94 -3.66 -18.62
CA LEU A 30 -23.14 -3.32 -19.34
C LEU A 30 -23.02 -3.87 -20.76
N HIS A 31 -23.98 -4.71 -21.13
CA HIS A 31 -24.03 -5.34 -22.44
C HIS A 31 -25.03 -4.60 -23.32
N THR A 32 -24.58 -4.19 -24.51
CA THR A 32 -25.41 -3.49 -25.48
C THR A 32 -25.30 -4.17 -26.82
N ILE A 33 -26.43 -4.47 -27.47
CA ILE A 33 -26.45 -5.21 -28.74
C ILE A 33 -25.75 -4.39 -29.85
N ASP A 34 -26.00 -3.09 -29.92
CA ASP A 34 -25.53 -2.25 -31.03
C ASP A 34 -24.17 -1.58 -30.77
N TYR A 35 -23.81 -1.39 -29.50
CA TYR A 35 -22.63 -0.61 -29.09
C TYR A 35 -21.56 -1.44 -28.37
N GLY A 36 -21.79 -2.74 -28.17
CA GLY A 36 -20.84 -3.64 -27.53
C GLY A 36 -20.90 -3.60 -26.00
N ASP A 37 -19.89 -4.22 -25.39
CA ASP A 37 -19.78 -4.42 -23.95
C ASP A 37 -18.94 -3.32 -23.32
N PHE A 38 -19.49 -2.66 -22.31
CA PHE A 38 -18.79 -1.69 -21.48
C PHE A 38 -18.54 -2.29 -20.10
N SER A 39 -17.32 -2.16 -19.60
CA SER A 39 -16.94 -2.57 -18.26
C SER A 39 -16.36 -1.37 -17.51
N LEU A 40 -16.80 -1.22 -16.27
CA LEU A 40 -16.28 -0.24 -15.33
C LEU A 40 -15.87 -1.00 -14.07
N PHE A 41 -14.64 -0.81 -13.62
CA PHE A 41 -14.19 -1.32 -12.34
C PHE A 41 -13.39 -0.26 -11.61
N GLY A 42 -13.41 -0.30 -10.30
CA GLY A 42 -12.60 0.58 -9.50
C GLY A 42 -12.53 0.14 -8.06
N ASN A 43 -11.49 0.62 -7.39
CA ASN A 43 -11.32 0.42 -5.97
C ASN A 43 -10.79 1.67 -5.30
N LEU A 44 -11.15 1.82 -4.03
CA LEU A 44 -10.72 2.91 -3.17
C LEU A 44 -10.31 2.31 -1.83
N SER A 45 -9.10 2.60 -1.36
CA SER A 45 -8.64 2.17 -0.04
C SER A 45 -8.20 3.36 0.80
N LEU A 46 -8.61 3.38 2.06
CA LEU A 46 -8.09 4.25 3.10
C LEU A 46 -7.26 3.42 4.07
N ASN A 47 -5.95 3.64 4.10
CA ASN A 47 -5.01 2.89 4.91
C ASN A 47 -4.44 3.75 6.06
N LYS A 48 -4.33 3.14 7.23
CA LYS A 48 -3.63 3.67 8.40
C LYS A 48 -2.66 2.61 8.89
N ALA A 49 -1.37 2.94 8.87
CA ALA A 49 -0.33 2.09 9.42
C ALA A 49 0.54 2.91 10.37
N TYR A 50 0.67 2.45 11.61
CA TYR A 50 1.46 3.10 12.65
C TYR A 50 2.13 2.09 13.57
N PHE A 51 3.25 2.49 14.18
CA PHE A 51 3.89 1.69 15.23
C PHE A 51 3.01 1.73 16.48
N SER A 52 2.70 0.56 17.05
CA SER A 52 1.85 0.43 18.24
C SER A 52 2.65 0.19 19.52
N SER A 53 3.97 0.05 19.44
CA SER A 53 4.87 0.05 20.60
C SER A 53 6.18 0.79 20.31
N SER A 54 6.85 1.24 21.36
CA SER A 54 8.17 1.86 21.27
C SER A 54 9.26 0.80 21.09
N PHE A 55 10.29 1.12 20.30
CA PHE A 55 11.50 0.30 20.19
C PHE A 55 12.69 1.11 19.68
N ASN A 56 13.90 0.61 19.90
CA ASN A 56 15.10 1.23 19.34
C ASN A 56 15.52 0.50 18.06
N TYR A 57 15.72 1.26 16.99
CA TYR A 57 16.18 0.77 15.69
C TYR A 57 17.45 1.51 15.30
N PHE A 58 18.60 0.83 15.38
CA PHE A 58 19.92 1.37 15.04
C PHE A 58 20.21 2.75 15.66
N GLY A 59 19.88 2.94 16.94
CA GLY A 59 20.10 4.19 17.66
C GLY A 59 18.95 5.20 17.55
N THR A 60 17.99 4.97 16.65
CA THR A 60 16.79 5.79 16.53
C THR A 60 15.66 5.23 17.38
N GLN A 61 15.09 6.08 18.23
CA GLN A 61 13.91 5.71 19.02
C GLN A 61 12.65 5.81 18.18
N VAL A 62 11.95 4.70 18.01
CA VAL A 62 10.60 4.65 17.43
C VAL A 62 9.59 4.73 18.56
N ASN A 63 8.58 5.57 18.38
CA ASN A 63 7.50 5.79 19.35
C ASN A 63 6.14 5.36 18.77
N PRO A 64 5.18 4.99 19.64
CA PRO A 64 3.83 4.65 19.21
C PRO A 64 3.17 5.83 18.51
N GLY A 65 2.39 5.54 17.47
CA GLY A 65 1.71 6.55 16.65
C GLY A 65 2.57 7.11 15.52
N MET A 66 3.87 6.83 15.48
CA MET A 66 4.69 7.15 14.31
C MET A 66 4.18 6.35 13.09
N PRO A 67 4.03 6.99 11.92
CA PRO A 67 3.52 6.33 10.73
C PRO A 67 4.52 5.29 10.21
N LEU A 68 4.01 4.22 9.62
CA LEU A 68 4.86 3.28 8.90
C LEU A 68 5.21 3.86 7.52
N ALA A 69 6.45 3.61 7.12
CA ALA A 69 6.90 3.93 5.78
C ALA A 69 6.28 2.99 4.74
N ASN A 70 6.25 3.48 3.49
CA ASN A 70 5.81 2.78 2.29
C ASN A 70 4.35 2.34 2.30
N VAL A 71 3.51 3.00 3.10
CA VAL A 71 2.06 2.79 3.11
C VAL A 71 1.36 4.08 2.66
N PRO A 72 0.88 4.15 1.41
CA PRO A 72 0.01 5.24 0.95
C PRO A 72 -1.28 5.28 1.76
N ARG A 73 -1.64 6.47 2.26
CA ARG A 73 -2.87 6.66 3.04
C ARG A 73 -4.14 6.48 2.22
N HIS A 74 -4.12 6.92 0.96
CA HIS A 74 -5.22 6.77 0.02
C HIS A 74 -4.71 6.10 -1.26
N LEU A 75 -5.42 5.08 -1.71
CA LEU A 75 -5.24 4.50 -3.04
C LEU A 75 -6.57 4.54 -3.77
N ALA A 76 -6.50 4.81 -5.07
CA ALA A 76 -7.65 4.74 -5.95
C ALA A 76 -7.22 4.12 -7.28
N ASN A 77 -8.02 3.17 -7.76
CA ASN A 77 -7.88 2.60 -9.09
C ASN A 77 -9.22 2.73 -9.81
N LEU A 78 -9.17 3.08 -11.09
CA LEU A 78 -10.33 3.13 -11.97
C LEU A 78 -9.96 2.55 -13.32
N GLY A 79 -10.79 1.68 -13.85
CA GLY A 79 -10.61 1.07 -15.15
C GLY A 79 -11.91 1.06 -15.94
N VAL A 80 -11.79 1.38 -17.22
CA VAL A 80 -12.89 1.36 -18.19
C VAL A 80 -12.46 0.49 -19.36
N GLY A 81 -13.31 -0.45 -19.76
CA GLY A 81 -13.10 -1.29 -20.92
C GLY A 81 -14.29 -1.22 -21.87
N TRP A 82 -14.01 -1.28 -23.16
CA TRP A 82 -15.01 -1.38 -24.22
C TRP A 82 -14.63 -2.52 -25.18
N LYS A 83 -15.63 -3.27 -25.65
CA LYS A 83 -15.44 -4.33 -26.64
C LYS A 83 -16.63 -4.38 -27.61
N LEU A 84 -16.35 -4.39 -28.92
CA LEU A 84 -17.33 -4.63 -29.96
C LEU A 84 -16.77 -5.59 -31.02
N GLY A 85 -17.33 -6.79 -31.12
CA GLY A 85 -16.81 -7.84 -32.00
C GLY A 85 -15.35 -8.17 -31.67
N SER A 86 -14.45 -7.94 -32.64
CA SER A 86 -13.00 -8.13 -32.49
C SER A 86 -12.26 -6.90 -31.95
N TRP A 87 -12.92 -5.75 -31.85
CA TRP A 87 -12.32 -4.52 -31.33
C TRP A 87 -12.41 -4.46 -29.81
N ARG A 88 -11.32 -4.01 -29.17
CA ARG A 88 -11.25 -3.79 -27.72
C ARG A 88 -10.44 -2.53 -27.42
N ALA A 89 -10.89 -1.76 -26.45
CA ALA A 89 -10.17 -0.64 -25.87
C ALA A 89 -10.24 -0.70 -24.35
N ASN A 90 -9.19 -0.24 -23.67
CA ASN A 90 -9.14 -0.16 -22.22
C ASN A 90 -8.38 1.09 -21.78
N MET A 91 -8.83 1.69 -20.68
CA MET A 91 -8.19 2.80 -20.00
C MET A 91 -8.12 2.49 -18.52
N ASN A 92 -6.95 2.68 -17.91
CA ASN A 92 -6.74 2.47 -16.48
C ASN A 92 -6.10 3.72 -15.88
N LEU A 93 -6.58 4.12 -14.71
CA LEU A 93 -6.06 5.22 -13.91
C LEU A 93 -5.71 4.69 -12.52
N HIS A 94 -4.50 5.01 -12.09
CA HIS A 94 -3.98 4.69 -10.76
C HIS A 94 -3.63 5.97 -10.03
N TYR A 95 -4.02 6.06 -8.77
CA TYR A 95 -3.66 7.15 -7.89
C TYR A 95 -3.22 6.60 -6.53
N ALA A 96 -2.09 7.12 -6.06
CA ALA A 96 -1.58 6.89 -4.72
C ALA A 96 -1.24 8.23 -4.07
N SER A 97 -1.76 8.46 -2.86
CA SER A 97 -1.42 9.65 -2.09
C SER A 97 0.01 9.58 -1.54
N SER A 98 0.49 10.69 -0.97
CA SER A 98 1.75 10.74 -0.24
C SER A 98 1.91 9.59 0.77
N GLN A 99 3.12 9.05 0.84
CA GLN A 99 3.54 8.06 1.82
C GLN A 99 4.80 8.54 2.52
N TYR A 100 5.02 8.09 3.75
CA TYR A 100 6.32 8.25 4.39
C TYR A 100 7.29 7.30 3.70
N LEU A 101 8.48 7.78 3.35
CA LEU A 101 9.55 6.92 2.87
C LEU A 101 10.44 6.55 4.04
N ASN A 102 10.88 5.29 4.09
CA ASN A 102 11.91 4.92 5.03
C ASN A 102 13.18 5.63 4.58
N GLN A 103 13.58 6.65 5.32
CA GLN A 103 14.91 7.22 5.20
C GLN A 103 15.87 6.23 5.89
N LEU A 104 16.04 5.05 5.27
CA LEU A 104 17.27 4.32 5.44
C LEU A 104 18.33 5.26 4.89
N THR A 105 19.30 5.63 5.73
CA THR A 105 20.52 6.34 5.35
C THR A 105 21.09 5.71 4.08
N SER A 106 20.70 6.22 2.92
CA SER A 106 21.17 5.79 1.60
C SER A 106 22.48 6.51 1.34
N GLY A 107 23.49 6.17 2.13
CA GLY A 107 24.80 6.82 2.11
C GLY A 107 25.57 6.64 3.40
N LEU A 108 26.16 5.45 3.59
CA LEU A 108 27.50 5.31 4.15
C LEU A 108 28.40 4.87 2.99
#